data_AF-A0A6L5Y1I7-F1
#
_entry.id   AF-A0A6L5Y1I7-F1
#
_cell.length_a   1.000
_cell.length_b   1.000
_cell.length_c   1.000
_cell.angle_alpha   90.00
_cell.angle_beta   90.00
_cell.angle_gamma   90.00
#
_symmetry.space_group_name_H-M   'P 1'
#
loop_
_entity.id
_entity.type
_entity.pdbx_description
1 polymer ?
#
loop_
_entity_poly.entity_id
_entity_poly.type
_entity_poly.pdbx_seq_one_letter_code
_entity_poly.pdbx_strand_id
1 'polypeptide(L)'
;MEKSLDAKGRWRNRNVGFRVSEEEAKLLDDLVELSGLAKQDYILRRLLNREVVVQGNPKVFKALKNQMTQIYEELKRLESVSDDNEELLIVVEMVAKIMKGMVNEYDG
;
A
#
# COMPACT_ATOMS: atom_id res chain seq x y z
N MET A 1 16.23 -13.36 -17.13
CA MET A 1 15.24 -12.86 -18.11
C MET A 1 15.91 -11.74 -18.89
N GLU A 2 16.19 -11.96 -20.17
CA GLU A 2 16.66 -10.91 -21.07
C GLU A 2 15.68 -9.74 -21.02
N LYS A 3 16.17 -8.60 -20.54
CA LYS A 3 15.42 -7.36 -20.63
C LYS A 3 15.77 -6.76 -21.99
N SER A 4 14.87 -6.87 -22.97
CA SER A 4 15.01 -6.14 -24.23
C SER A 4 14.34 -4.77 -24.08
N LEU A 5 15.07 -3.68 -24.34
CA LEU A 5 14.48 -2.38 -24.65
C LEU A 5 13.56 -2.55 -25.87
N ASP A 6 12.38 -1.94 -25.86
CA ASP A 6 11.62 -1.83 -27.11
C ASP A 6 12.30 -0.84 -28.08
N ALA A 7 11.81 -0.74 -29.33
CA ALA A 7 12.36 0.18 -30.33
C ALA A 7 12.33 1.67 -29.92
N LYS A 8 11.68 2.02 -28.80
CA LYS A 8 11.59 3.35 -28.20
C LYS A 8 12.32 3.46 -26.86
N GLY A 9 13.10 2.44 -26.50
CA GLY A 9 13.90 2.41 -25.28
C GLY A 9 13.14 2.18 -23.98
N ARG A 10 11.92 1.62 -24.05
CA ARG A 10 11.11 1.33 -22.86
C ARG A 10 11.34 -0.09 -22.36
N TRP A 11 11.65 -0.21 -21.07
CA TRP A 11 11.78 -1.49 -20.36
C TRP A 11 10.43 -2.13 -20.01
N ARG A 12 9.40 -1.32 -19.81
CA ARG A 12 8.03 -1.75 -19.47
C ARG A 12 7.09 -1.19 -20.53
N ASN A 13 6.98 -1.88 -21.67
CA ASN A 13 6.25 -1.42 -22.85
C ASN A 13 4.82 -1.98 -22.98
N ARG A 14 4.40 -2.88 -22.08
CA ARG A 14 3.05 -3.45 -22.02
C ARG A 14 2.22 -2.73 -20.97
N ASN A 15 0.97 -2.42 -21.31
CA ASN A 15 -0.03 -1.88 -20.38
C ASN A 15 -0.96 -3.01 -19.93
N VAL A 16 -1.33 -3.01 -18.65
CA VAL A 16 -2.33 -3.89 -18.05
C VAL A 16 -3.33 -2.99 -17.34
N GLY A 17 -4.60 -3.05 -17.76
CA GLY A 17 -5.69 -2.30 -17.15
C GLY A 17 -6.74 -3.25 -16.56
N PHE A 18 -7.28 -2.88 -15.41
CA PHE A 18 -8.35 -3.58 -14.72
C PHE A 18 -9.38 -2.55 -14.23
N ARG A 19 -10.62 -3.00 -14.04
CA ARG A 19 -11.68 -2.17 -13.45
C ARG A 19 -11.65 -2.35 -11.94
N VAL A 20 -11.87 -1.26 -11.22
CA VAL A 20 -11.99 -1.21 -9.77
C VAL A 20 -13.16 -0.33 -9.40
N SER A 21 -13.79 -0.59 -8.26
CA SER A 21 -14.72 0.32 -7.62
C SER A 21 -13.98 1.56 -7.08
N GLU A 22 -14.73 2.54 -6.58
CA GLU A 22 -14.13 3.75 -6.00
C GLU A 22 -13.43 3.43 -4.66
N GLU A 23 -14.01 2.52 -3.91
CA GLU A 23 -13.50 1.99 -2.64
C GLU A 23 -12.19 1.21 -2.87
N GLU A 24 -12.18 0.27 -3.83
CA GLU A 24 -10.98 -0.48 -4.21
C GLU A 24 -9.84 0.42 -4.71
N ALA A 25 -10.18 1.48 -5.47
CA ALA A 25 -9.21 2.45 -5.95
C ALA A 25 -8.59 3.26 -4.81
N LYS A 26 -9.41 3.67 -3.83
CA LYS A 26 -8.95 4.38 -2.64
C LYS A 26 -8.04 3.49 -1.79
N LEU A 27 -8.47 2.24 -1.52
CA LEU A 27 -7.66 1.26 -0.79
C LEU A 27 -6.29 1.04 -1.44
N LEU A 28 -6.25 0.90 -2.77
CA LEU A 28 -4.99 0.76 -3.50
C LEU A 28 -4.07 1.97 -3.28
N ASP A 29 -4.62 3.18 -3.27
CA ASP A 29 -3.86 4.41 -3.14
C ASP A 29 -3.30 4.57 -1.72
N ASP A 30 -4.09 4.22 -0.71
CA ASP A 30 -3.67 4.18 0.70
C ASP A 30 -2.52 3.19 0.91
N LEU A 31 -2.64 1.98 0.34
CA LEU A 31 -1.60 0.96 0.43
C LEU A 31 -0.31 1.36 -0.31
N VAL A 32 -0.43 2.04 -1.45
CA VAL A 32 0.72 2.57 -2.18
C VAL A 32 1.43 3.63 -1.35
N GLU A 33 0.69 4.55 -0.72
CA GLU A 33 1.26 5.59 0.11
C GLU A 33 2.00 4.99 1.32
N LEU A 34 1.37 4.04 2.01
CA LEU A 34 1.95 3.31 3.14
C LEU A 34 3.20 2.51 2.76
N SER A 35 3.26 1.97 1.54
CA SER A 35 4.43 1.23 1.06
C SER A 35 5.65 2.13 0.77
N GLY A 36 5.42 3.43 0.56
CA GLY A 36 6.44 4.37 0.06
C GLY A 36 6.88 4.15 -1.39
N LEU A 37 6.32 3.16 -2.09
CA LEU A 37 6.65 2.84 -3.49
C LEU A 37 5.85 3.68 -4.49
N ALA A 38 6.29 3.71 -5.75
CA ALA A 38 5.45 4.14 -6.84
C ALA A 38 4.32 3.14 -7.08
N LYS A 39 3.12 3.60 -7.48
CA LYS A 39 1.92 2.77 -7.73
C LYS A 39 2.22 1.56 -8.62
N GLN A 40 2.96 1.77 -9.72
CA GLN A 40 3.35 0.68 -10.63
C GLN A 40 4.23 -0.37 -9.95
N ASP A 41 5.20 0.04 -9.12
CA ASP A 41 6.11 -0.89 -8.45
C ASP A 41 5.40 -1.67 -7.33
N TYR A 42 4.50 -1.02 -6.60
CA TYR A 42 3.66 -1.67 -5.61
C TYR A 42 2.79 -2.77 -6.24
N ILE A 43 2.02 -2.43 -7.28
CA ILE A 43 1.13 -3.37 -7.99
C ILE A 43 1.94 -4.54 -8.55
N LEU A 44 3.08 -4.28 -9.21
CA LEU A 44 3.91 -5.34 -9.77
C LEU A 44 4.48 -6.27 -8.69
N ARG A 45 4.91 -5.74 -7.54
CA ARG A 45 5.39 -6.59 -6.45
C ARG A 45 4.28 -7.48 -5.90
N ARG A 46 3.09 -6.92 -5.67
CA ARG A 46 1.91 -7.69 -5.20
C ARG A 46 1.50 -8.77 -6.19
N LEU A 47 1.39 -8.46 -7.49
CA LEU A 47 1.03 -9.43 -8.53
C LEU A 47 2.05 -10.57 -8.71
N LEU A 48 3.33 -10.29 -8.45
CA LEU A 48 4.41 -11.28 -8.56
C LEU A 48 4.69 -12.01 -7.24
N ASN A 49 3.82 -11.87 -6.23
CA ASN A 49 4.01 -12.40 -4.87
C ASN A 49 5.38 -12.06 -4.28
N ARG A 50 5.89 -10.86 -4.58
CA ARG A 50 7.14 -10.35 -4.00
C ARG A 50 6.82 -9.58 -2.74
N GLU A 51 7.60 -9.83 -1.70
CA GLU A 51 7.46 -9.13 -0.43
C GLU A 51 7.65 -7.61 -0.59
N VAL A 52 6.76 -6.85 0.03
CA VAL A 52 6.85 -5.39 0.11
C VAL A 52 7.47 -5.05 1.46
N VAL A 53 8.78 -4.85 1.48
CA VAL A 53 9.50 -4.36 2.65
C VAL A 53 9.41 -2.84 2.66
N VAL A 54 8.83 -2.28 3.72
CA VAL A 54 8.74 -0.84 3.94
C VAL A 54 9.93 -0.41 4.77
N GLN A 55 10.80 0.41 4.18
CA GLN A 55 11.92 1.03 4.90
C GLN A 55 11.49 2.39 5.44
N GLY A 56 11.81 2.66 6.70
CA GLY A 56 11.49 3.92 7.36
C GLY A 56 12.02 5.12 6.58
N ASN A 57 11.15 6.07 6.23
CA ASN A 57 11.53 7.36 5.69
C ASN A 57 10.48 8.44 6.07
N PRO A 58 10.79 9.74 5.93
CA PRO A 58 9.86 10.82 6.31
C PRO A 58 8.51 10.77 5.60
N LYS A 59 8.47 10.29 4.34
CA LYS A 59 7.24 10.15 3.56
C LYS A 59 6.35 9.03 4.13
N VAL A 60 6.94 7.87 4.45
CA VAL A 60 6.24 6.75 5.10
C VAL A 60 5.72 7.16 6.47
N PHE A 61 6.51 7.89 7.26
CA PHE A 61 6.06 8.39 8.57
C PHE A 61 4.87 9.35 8.44
N LYS A 62 4.90 10.24 7.44
CA LYS A 62 3.76 11.12 7.14
C LYS A 62 2.52 10.33 6.71
N ALA A 63 2.69 9.33 5.85
CA ALA A 63 1.61 8.45 5.40
C ALA A 63 0.97 7.70 6.58
N LEU A 64 1.80 7.12 7.46
CA LEU A 64 1.33 6.46 8.68
C LEU A 64 0.52 7.40 9.57
N LYS A 65 1.00 8.63 9.79
CA LYS A 65 0.26 9.61 10.61
C LYS A 65 -1.09 9.97 10.00
N ASN A 66 -1.13 10.18 8.68
CA ASN A 66 -2.36 10.49 7.95
C ASN A 66 -3.35 9.32 8.04
N GLN A 67 -2.89 8.09 7.79
CA GLN A 67 -3.74 6.91 7.85
C GLN A 67 -4.26 6.63 9.25
N MET A 68 -3.42 6.79 10.28
CA MET A 68 -3.87 6.69 11.68
C MET A 68 -4.97 7.72 12.01
N THR A 69 -4.91 8.92 11.43
CA THR A 69 -5.93 9.94 11.63
C THR A 69 -7.24 9.53 10.94
N GLN A 70 -7.15 9.00 9.72
CA GLN A 70 -8.33 8.51 8.98
C GLN A 70 -8.98 7.32 9.69
N ILE A 71 -8.19 6.32 10.10
CA ILE A 71 -8.66 5.17 10.88
C ILE A 71 -9.38 5.65 12.13
N TYR A 72 -8.80 6.59 12.87
CA TYR A 72 -9.41 7.12 14.09
C TYR A 72 -10.77 7.77 13.81
N GLU A 73 -10.88 8.58 12.75
CA GLU A 73 -12.14 9.23 12.38
C GLU A 73 -13.19 8.24 11.89
N GLU A 74 -12.81 7.17 11.17
CA GLU A 74 -13.73 6.09 10.80
C GLU A 74 -14.22 5.32 12.04
N LEU A 75 -13.31 4.99 12.97
CA LEU A 75 -13.66 4.30 14.20
C LEU A 75 -14.63 5.10 15.07
N LYS A 76 -14.55 6.44 15.08
CA LYS A 76 -15.51 7.30 15.79
C LYS A 76 -16.91 7.28 15.19
N ARG A 77 -17.02 7.07 13.88
CA ARG A 77 -18.31 7.00 13.16
C ARG A 77 -18.92 5.61 13.16
N LEU A 78 -18.13 4.60 13.52
CA LEU A 78 -18.54 3.20 13.44
C LEU A 78 -19.60 2.89 14.51
N GLU A 79 -20.80 2.51 14.08
CA GLU A 79 -21.89 2.08 14.98
C GLU A 79 -21.94 0.55 15.15
N SER A 80 -21.49 -0.20 14.13
CA SER A 80 -21.37 -1.65 14.12
C SER A 80 -20.30 -2.10 13.12
N VAL A 81 -19.81 -3.34 13.26
CA VAL A 81 -18.84 -3.95 12.33
C VAL A 81 -19.60 -4.80 11.30
N SER A 82 -19.35 -4.58 10.01
CA SER A 82 -19.92 -5.32 8.88
C SER A 82 -18.87 -5.58 7.78
N ASP A 83 -19.27 -6.30 6.72
CA ASP A 83 -18.43 -6.55 5.54
C ASP A 83 -17.99 -5.24 4.85
N ASP A 84 -18.73 -4.15 5.02
CA ASP A 84 -18.37 -2.82 4.50
C ASP A 84 -17.08 -2.26 5.15
N ASN A 85 -16.59 -2.88 6.23
CA ASN A 85 -15.37 -2.49 6.93
C ASN A 85 -14.13 -3.28 6.49
N GLU A 86 -14.23 -4.18 5.51
CA GLU A 86 -13.10 -5.02 5.07
C GLU A 86 -11.90 -4.18 4.63
N GLU A 87 -12.10 -3.10 3.89
CA GLU A 87 -11.02 -2.22 3.45
C GLU A 87 -10.32 -1.51 4.61
N LEU A 88 -11.10 -1.05 5.60
CA LEU A 88 -10.56 -0.43 6.81
C LEU A 88 -9.69 -1.43 7.57
N LEU A 89 -10.13 -2.69 7.69
CA LEU A 89 -9.35 -3.76 8.32
C LEU A 89 -8.04 -4.01 7.58
N ILE A 90 -8.06 -4.04 6.24
CA ILE A 90 -6.85 -4.22 5.43
C ILE A 90 -5.84 -3.09 5.66
N VAL A 91 -6.30 -1.83 5.73
CA VAL A 91 -5.44 -0.68 6.01
C VAL A 91 -4.86 -0.78 7.43
N VAL A 92 -5.69 -1.11 8.43
CA VAL A 92 -5.26 -1.29 9.83
C VAL A 92 -4.19 -2.39 9.93
N GLU A 93 -4.38 -3.54 9.28
CA GLU A 93 -3.40 -4.61 9.25
C GLU A 93 -2.08 -4.17 8.61
N MET A 94 -2.13 -3.41 7.52
CA MET A 94 -0.94 -2.92 6.84
C MET A 94 -0.16 -1.96 7.74
N VAL A 95 -0.85 -1.03 8.40
CA VAL A 95 -0.25 -0.11 9.37
C VAL A 95 0.41 -0.89 10.52
N ALA A 96 -0.29 -1.88 11.09
CA ALA A 96 0.24 -2.71 12.16
C ALA A 96 1.50 -3.50 11.74
N LYS A 97 1.50 -4.07 10.52
CA LYS A 97 2.67 -4.78 9.96
C LYS A 97 3.87 -3.84 9.79
N ILE A 98 3.66 -2.63 9.27
CA ILE A 98 4.72 -1.63 9.12
C ILE A 98 5.27 -1.23 10.49
N MET A 99 4.41 -0.91 11.45
CA MET A 99 4.82 -0.54 12.81
C MET A 99 5.62 -1.66 13.50
N LYS A 100 5.18 -2.91 13.37
CA LYS A 100 5.92 -4.07 13.90
C LYS A 100 7.31 -4.20 13.27
N GLY A 101 7.42 -3.94 11.96
CA GLY A 101 8.71 -3.92 11.26
C GLY A 101 9.67 -2.86 11.79
N MET A 102 9.15 -1.67 12.14
CA MET A 102 9.96 -0.57 12.68
C MET A 102 10.48 -0.83 14.10
N VAL A 103 9.70 -1.51 14.96
CA VAL A 103 10.11 -1.81 16.34
C VAL A 103 11.30 -2.79 16.37
N ASN A 104 11.32 -3.76 15.46
CA ASN A 104 12.40 -4.75 15.38
C ASN A 104 13.74 -4.19 14.88
N GLU A 105 13.79 -2.99 14.30
CA GLU A 105 15.04 -2.32 13.89
C GLU A 105 15.71 -1.54 15.04
N TYR A 106 15.02 -1.36 16.18
CA TYR A 106 15.54 -0.63 17.35
C TYR A 106 16.14 -1.53 18.45
N ASP A 107 15.97 -2.85 18.36
CA ASP A 107 16.50 -3.85 19.31
C ASP A 107 17.89 -4.40 18.88
N GLY A 108 18.72 -3.56 18.25
CA GLY A 108 20.07 -3.91 17.77
C GLY A 108 21.15 -2.92 18.20
#